data_AF-A0A523YTI1-F1
#
_entry.id   AF-A0A523YTI1-F1
#
_cell.length_a   1.000
_cell.length_b   1.000
_cell.length_c   1.000
_cell.angle_alpha   90.00
_cell.angle_beta   90.00
_cell.angle_gamma   90.00
#
_symmetry.space_group_name_H-M   'P 1'
#
loop_
_entity.id
_entity.type
_entity.pdbx_description
1 polymer ?
#
loop_
_entity_poly.entity_id
_entity_poly.type
_entity_poly.pdbx_seq_one_letter_code
_entity_poly.pdbx_strand_id
1 'polypeptide(L)'
;MVTGLGEAAQGTAVALYASARGTDIKFVSTTGQCHDYIAGFGFEDILYSDELPTAQLRSNVNRLIEDYSPDVIFCCNSKTTKNMFHPESPQERPDCLIVSLDSNWLFEDMPAFFDRFFVVFPREIFQRNRNYVIDDDRVQPVGFVPSGYEFSQEEIDSCKRKLGIKDEKLVFAFFGRGVTLRAFLIDTLLEAMSEMEKAGKKIKTVLLTDREVQRPNVVGIKWLAADRDFALYLAASSCLVSHHGMPTLAKAILANV
;
A
#
# COMPACT_ATOMS: atom_id res chain seq x y z
N MET A 1 8.94 9.40 5.53
CA MET A 1 9.11 8.36 6.57
C MET A 1 8.05 7.30 6.39
N VAL A 2 8.45 6.03 6.41
CA VAL A 2 7.56 4.88 6.13
C VAL A 2 7.95 3.67 7.00
N THR A 3 6.97 2.84 7.38
CA THR A 3 7.20 1.65 8.22
C THR A 3 6.73 0.34 7.61
N GLY A 4 5.94 0.40 6.53
CA GLY A 4 5.38 -0.76 5.85
C GLY A 4 5.12 -0.46 4.38
N LEU A 5 4.79 -1.51 3.61
CA LEU A 5 4.67 -1.40 2.16
C LEU A 5 3.53 -0.49 1.69
N GLY A 6 2.44 -0.39 2.46
CA GLY A 6 1.36 0.55 2.16
C GLY A 6 1.82 2.00 2.28
N GLU A 7 2.57 2.30 3.35
CA GLU A 7 3.19 3.60 3.57
C GLU A 7 4.25 3.92 2.51
N ALA A 8 5.11 2.93 2.20
CA ALA A 8 6.16 3.04 1.20
C ALA A 8 5.59 3.36 -0.18
N ALA A 9 4.51 2.69 -0.58
CA ALA A 9 3.81 2.99 -1.83
C ALA A 9 3.35 4.45 -1.87
N GLN A 10 2.64 4.92 -0.84
CA GLN A 10 2.14 6.29 -0.77
C GLN A 10 3.28 7.33 -0.80
N GLY A 11 4.32 7.11 0.01
CA GLY A 11 5.50 7.97 0.04
C GLY A 11 6.23 8.01 -1.30
N THR A 12 6.36 6.86 -1.97
CA THR A 12 6.97 6.76 -3.32
C THR A 12 6.16 7.53 -4.37
N ALA A 13 4.83 7.51 -4.28
CA ALA A 13 3.98 8.25 -5.20
C ALA A 13 4.23 9.77 -5.10
N VAL A 14 4.32 10.29 -3.87
CA VAL A 14 4.64 11.69 -3.60
C VAL A 14 6.07 12.01 -4.06
N ALA A 15 7.03 11.13 -3.77
CA ALA A 15 8.42 11.29 -4.17
C ALA A 15 8.59 11.35 -5.69
N LEU A 16 7.94 10.47 -6.46
CA LEU A 16 7.97 10.51 -7.92
C LEU A 16 7.43 11.84 -8.46
N TYR A 17 6.31 12.31 -7.92
CA TYR A 17 5.71 13.59 -8.31
C TYR A 17 6.62 14.79 -8.01
N ALA A 18 7.27 14.80 -6.84
CA ALA A 18 8.16 15.86 -6.40
C ALA A 18 9.53 15.82 -7.13
N SER A 19 10.09 14.63 -7.31
CA SER A 19 11.32 14.41 -8.09
C SER A 19 11.17 14.87 -9.54
N ALA A 20 10.03 14.62 -10.18
CA ALA A 20 9.71 15.15 -11.51
C ALA A 20 9.68 16.69 -11.60
N ARG A 21 9.68 17.39 -10.45
CA ARG A 21 9.75 18.85 -10.31
C ARG A 21 11.09 19.35 -9.79
N GLY A 22 12.10 18.48 -9.73
CA GLY A 22 13.46 18.82 -9.29
C GLY A 22 13.62 18.94 -7.78
N THR A 23 12.72 18.35 -6.99
CA THR A 23 12.87 18.29 -5.52
C THR A 23 13.84 17.18 -5.12
N ASP A 24 14.75 17.46 -4.18
CA ASP A 24 15.60 16.45 -3.56
C ASP A 24 14.80 15.60 -2.57
N ILE A 25 14.92 14.27 -2.67
CA ILE A 25 14.07 13.32 -1.95
C ILE A 25 14.92 12.39 -1.13
N LYS A 26 14.52 12.23 0.14
CA LYS A 26 15.14 11.31 1.09
C LYS A 26 14.12 10.44 1.77
N PHE A 27 14.39 9.14 1.78
CA PHE A 27 13.57 8.17 2.48
C PHE A 27 14.22 7.73 3.80
N VAL A 28 13.32 7.47 4.75
CA VAL A 28 13.61 6.81 6.03
C VAL A 28 12.63 5.65 6.12
N SER A 29 13.16 4.43 6.17
CA SER A 29 12.38 3.20 6.19
C SER A 29 12.85 2.28 7.33
N THR A 30 11.96 1.42 7.82
CA THR A 30 12.24 0.53 8.97
C THR A 30 12.04 -0.95 8.66
N THR A 31 12.01 -1.33 7.38
CA THR A 31 11.95 -2.74 6.98
C THR A 31 12.61 -2.96 5.62
N GLY A 32 13.25 -4.12 5.42
CA GLY A 32 13.86 -4.54 4.14
C GLY A 32 12.92 -4.45 2.97
N GLN A 33 11.67 -4.86 3.17
CA GLN A 33 10.65 -4.83 2.13
C GLN A 33 10.36 -3.40 1.65
N CYS A 34 10.34 -2.41 2.55
CA CYS A 34 10.17 -1.01 2.16
C CYS A 34 11.38 -0.53 1.37
N HIS A 35 12.59 -0.87 1.83
CA HIS A 35 13.83 -0.50 1.16
C HIS A 35 13.88 -1.02 -0.28
N ASP A 36 13.67 -2.33 -0.47
CA ASP A 36 13.68 -2.95 -1.79
C ASP A 36 12.59 -2.35 -2.71
N TYR A 37 11.42 -2.03 -2.16
CA TYR A 37 10.34 -1.39 -2.89
C TYR A 37 10.75 0.00 -3.37
N ILE A 38 11.29 0.85 -2.49
CA ILE A 38 11.71 2.24 -2.77
C ILE A 38 12.86 2.24 -3.78
N ALA A 39 13.86 1.38 -3.59
CA ALA A 39 15.00 1.22 -4.49
C ALA A 39 14.57 0.81 -5.91
N GLY A 40 13.49 0.03 -6.03
CA GLY A 40 12.88 -0.32 -7.32
C GLY A 40 12.44 0.88 -8.18
N PHE A 41 12.26 2.05 -7.58
CA PHE A 41 11.92 3.30 -8.27
C PHE A 41 13.12 4.25 -8.42
N GLY A 42 14.33 3.80 -8.09
CA GLY A 42 15.56 4.58 -8.22
C GLY A 42 15.81 5.58 -7.09
N PHE A 43 15.10 5.45 -5.97
CA PHE A 43 15.37 6.24 -4.77
C PHE A 43 16.28 5.48 -3.81
N GLU A 44 17.20 6.19 -3.16
CA GLU A 44 18.04 5.63 -2.09
C GLU A 44 17.43 5.94 -0.72
N ASP A 45 17.36 4.93 0.15
CA ASP A 45 17.06 5.13 1.57
C ASP A 45 18.30 5.60 2.32
N ILE A 46 18.11 6.54 3.24
CA ILE A 46 19.23 7.14 3.98
C ILE A 46 19.33 6.63 5.40
N LEU A 47 18.23 6.07 5.91
CA LEU A 47 18.23 5.36 7.17
C LEU A 47 17.34 4.13 7.05
N TYR A 48 17.97 2.99 7.30
CA TYR A 48 17.39 1.65 7.29
C TYR A 48 17.56 1.01 8.66
N SER A 49 16.50 0.40 9.18
CA SER A 49 16.53 -0.41 10.40
C SER A 49 15.76 -1.71 10.15
N ASP A 50 16.36 -2.86 10.44
CA ASP A 50 15.67 -4.16 10.45
C ASP A 50 14.79 -4.37 11.69
N GLU A 51 14.89 -3.47 12.67
CA GLU A 51 14.26 -3.59 13.98
C GLU A 51 13.08 -2.64 14.16
N LEU A 52 12.20 -2.99 15.10
CA LEU A 52 11.13 -2.11 15.59
C LEU A 52 11.67 -0.74 15.99
N PRO A 53 10.86 0.33 15.93
CA PRO A 53 11.33 1.66 16.31
C PRO A 53 11.86 1.70 17.75
N THR A 54 13.15 2.03 17.91
CA THR A 54 13.85 2.17 19.19
C THR A 54 14.17 3.64 19.49
N ALA A 55 14.55 3.95 20.74
CA ALA A 55 15.06 5.27 21.10
C ALA A 55 16.30 5.67 20.24
N GLN A 56 17.14 4.70 19.90
CA GLN A 56 18.28 4.90 19.01
C GLN A 56 17.83 5.27 17.59
N LEU A 57 16.82 4.59 17.05
CA LEU A 57 16.26 4.94 15.74
C LEU A 57 15.74 6.38 15.74
N ARG A 58 14.98 6.78 16.77
CA ARG A 58 14.49 8.16 16.89
C ARG A 58 15.64 9.18 16.94
N SER A 59 16.69 8.90 17.71
CA SER A 59 17.89 9.75 17.75
C SER A 59 18.55 9.90 16.38
N ASN A 60 18.67 8.80 15.62
CA ASN A 60 19.22 8.82 14.26
C ASN A 60 18.33 9.59 13.29
N VAL A 61 17.00 9.45 13.38
CA VAL A 61 16.05 10.22 12.58
C VAL A 61 16.17 11.71 12.87
N ASN A 62 16.25 12.11 14.14
CA ASN A 62 16.41 13.51 14.53
C ASN A 62 17.69 14.10 13.96
N ARG A 63 18.83 13.40 14.10
CA ARG A 63 20.11 13.84 13.51
C ARG A 63 20.02 13.96 12.00
N LEU A 64 19.36 13.02 11.32
CA LEU A 64 19.18 13.08 9.87
C LEU A 64 18.35 14.30 9.46
N ILE A 65 17.30 14.66 10.22
CA ILE A 65 16.50 15.86 9.97
C ILE A 65 17.35 17.11 10.15
N GLU A 66 18.17 17.18 11.20
CA GLU A 66 19.10 18.29 11.43
C GLU A 66 20.12 18.43 10.28
N ASP A 67 20.79 17.33 9.92
CA ASP A 67 21.83 17.30 8.89
C ASP A 67 21.26 17.59 7.50
N TYR A 68 20.09 17.06 7.17
CA TYR A 68 19.46 17.26 5.88
C TYR A 68 18.72 18.60 5.76
N SER A 69 18.18 19.10 6.87
CA SER A 69 17.37 20.32 6.93
C SER A 69 16.25 20.34 5.87
N PRO A 70 15.29 19.39 5.92
CA PRO A 70 14.24 19.30 4.92
C PRO A 70 13.26 20.48 4.99
N ASP A 71 12.76 20.93 3.84
CA ASP A 71 11.65 21.92 3.79
C ASP A 71 10.31 21.30 4.23
N VAL A 72 10.12 20.01 3.94
CA VAL A 72 8.89 19.27 4.21
C VAL A 72 9.21 17.83 4.64
N ILE A 73 8.54 17.37 5.69
CA ILE A 73 8.57 15.99 6.18
C ILE A 73 7.20 15.33 5.92
N PHE A 74 7.20 14.25 5.14
CA PHE A 74 6.02 13.40 4.98
C PHE A 74 6.08 12.18 5.91
N CYS A 75 5.12 12.08 6.82
CA CYS A 75 4.87 10.91 7.67
C CYS A 75 3.74 10.08 7.05
N CYS A 76 4.10 9.00 6.34
CA CYS A 76 3.11 8.11 5.74
C CYS A 76 2.64 7.10 6.79
N ASN A 77 1.35 7.12 7.11
CA ASN A 77 0.74 6.49 8.29
C ASN A 77 1.32 6.98 9.62
N SER A 78 0.79 8.07 10.17
CA SER A 78 1.35 8.65 11.39
C SER A 78 1.24 7.76 12.64
N LYS A 79 0.40 6.70 12.65
CA LYS A 79 0.30 5.78 13.81
C LYS A 79 1.57 4.94 13.94
N THR A 80 2.16 4.58 12.81
CA THR A 80 3.36 3.77 12.77
C THR A 80 4.61 4.63 12.81
N THR A 81 4.59 5.83 12.21
CA THR A 81 5.74 6.74 12.25
C THR A 81 5.91 7.47 13.58
N LYS A 82 4.89 7.56 14.46
CA LYS A 82 5.00 8.20 15.78
C LYS A 82 6.16 7.62 16.62
N ASN A 83 6.45 6.33 16.48
CA ASN A 83 7.55 5.73 17.23
C ASN A 83 8.93 6.08 16.63
N MET A 84 8.98 6.45 15.35
CA MET A 84 10.21 6.92 14.68
C MET A 84 10.44 8.43 14.86
N PHE A 85 9.37 9.21 14.78
CA PHE A 85 9.39 10.67 14.82
C PHE A 85 8.17 11.18 15.56
N HIS A 86 8.43 11.83 16.70
CA HIS A 86 7.43 12.49 17.51
C HIS A 86 8.12 13.60 18.30
N PRO A 87 7.99 14.87 17.89
CA PRO A 87 8.48 15.97 18.69
C PRO A 87 7.64 16.03 19.98
N GLU A 88 8.25 15.81 21.13
CA GLU A 88 7.56 15.76 22.43
C GLU A 88 7.26 17.18 22.95
N SER A 89 7.97 18.18 22.43
CA SER A 89 7.80 19.59 22.75
C SER A 89 7.85 20.47 21.49
N PRO A 90 7.28 21.69 21.52
CA PRO A 90 7.42 22.66 20.43
C PRO A 90 8.88 22.99 20.09
N GLN A 91 9.79 22.91 21.07
CA GLN A 91 11.22 23.18 20.89
C GLN A 91 11.96 22.07 20.13
N GLU A 92 11.44 20.84 20.17
CA GLU A 92 11.98 19.69 19.41
C GLU A 92 11.42 19.61 17.99
N ARG A 93 10.41 20.43 17.67
CA ARG A 93 9.81 20.43 16.33
C ARG A 93 10.79 21.08 15.35
N PRO A 94 11.19 20.39 14.26
CA PRO A 94 12.05 20.97 13.24
C PRO A 94 11.36 22.17 12.56
N ASP A 95 12.16 23.11 12.07
CA ASP A 95 11.68 24.31 11.37
C ASP A 95 11.34 23.99 9.90
N CYS A 96 10.33 23.14 9.72
CA CYS A 96 9.85 22.70 8.41
C CYS A 96 8.35 22.38 8.44
N LEU A 97 7.74 22.14 7.29
CA LEU A 97 6.37 21.62 7.22
C LEU A 97 6.35 20.12 7.55
N ILE A 98 5.46 19.72 8.46
CA ILE A 98 5.27 18.33 8.85
C ILE A 98 3.88 17.89 8.43
N VAL A 99 3.83 16.91 7.51
CA VAL A 99 2.62 16.46 6.84
C VAL A 99 2.35 15.01 7.20
N SER A 100 1.12 14.72 7.61
CA SER A 100 0.62 13.34 7.73
C SER A 100 -0.04 12.93 6.41
N LEU A 101 0.36 11.80 5.85
CA LEU A 101 -0.29 11.15 4.71
C LEU A 101 -0.94 9.86 5.22
N ASP A 102 -2.24 9.89 5.51
CA ASP A 102 -2.88 8.81 6.26
C ASP A 102 -4.37 8.60 5.90
N SER A 103 -4.87 7.40 6.21
CA SER A 103 -6.27 6.99 6.19
C SER A 103 -6.84 6.71 7.60
N ASN A 104 -5.99 6.65 8.63
CA ASN A 104 -6.27 6.06 9.94
C ASN A 104 -6.45 7.09 11.09
N TRP A 105 -5.97 8.34 10.95
CA TRP A 105 -6.05 9.37 12.02
C TRP A 105 -7.36 10.11 12.13
N LEU A 106 -8.32 9.79 11.28
CA LEU A 106 -9.61 10.49 11.30
C LEU A 106 -10.47 10.07 12.51
N PHE A 107 -9.91 9.29 13.44
CA PHE A 107 -10.64 8.61 14.50
C PHE A 107 -10.09 8.84 15.92
N GLU A 108 -8.86 9.29 16.10
CA GLU A 108 -8.22 9.40 17.43
C GLU A 108 -7.21 10.56 17.45
N ASP A 109 -7.54 11.65 18.14
CA ASP A 109 -6.64 12.75 18.55
C ASP A 109 -5.49 13.12 17.57
N MET A 110 -5.84 13.86 16.52
CA MET A 110 -4.90 14.40 15.53
C MET A 110 -3.75 15.18 16.22
N PRO A 111 -2.49 14.72 16.12
CA PRO A 111 -1.40 15.37 16.84
C PRO A 111 -1.19 16.82 16.39
N ALA A 112 -1.01 17.72 17.36
CA ALA A 112 -0.90 19.15 17.10
C ALA A 112 0.34 19.56 16.28
N PHE A 113 1.39 18.73 16.27
CA PHE A 113 2.64 19.04 15.57
C PHE A 113 2.58 18.87 14.04
N PHE A 114 1.51 18.25 13.52
CA PHE A 114 1.26 18.19 12.08
C PHE A 114 0.61 19.48 11.59
N ASP A 115 1.18 20.05 10.53
CA ASP A 115 0.66 21.25 9.87
C ASP A 115 -0.50 20.92 8.93
N ARG A 116 -0.46 19.72 8.33
CA ARG A 116 -1.45 19.21 7.38
C ARG A 116 -1.66 17.70 7.51
N PHE A 117 -2.90 17.29 7.27
CA PHE A 117 -3.32 15.89 7.14
C PHE A 117 -3.87 15.67 5.75
N PHE A 118 -3.07 15.05 4.88
CA PHE A 118 -3.52 14.57 3.59
C PHE A 118 -4.18 13.22 3.75
N VAL A 119 -5.50 13.23 3.60
CA VAL A 119 -6.31 12.04 3.72
C VAL A 119 -6.29 11.31 2.40
N VAL A 120 -5.75 10.09 2.45
CA VAL A 120 -5.65 9.21 1.28
C VAL A 120 -7.01 8.54 1.04
N PHE A 121 -8.05 9.34 0.82
CA PHE A 121 -9.38 8.91 0.38
C PHE A 121 -9.94 9.94 -0.61
N PRO A 122 -10.64 9.49 -1.66
CA PRO A 122 -11.38 10.41 -2.53
C PRO A 122 -12.35 11.24 -1.71
N ARG A 123 -12.47 12.53 -2.04
CA ARG A 123 -13.32 13.48 -1.31
C ARG A 123 -14.76 13.00 -1.23
N GLU A 124 -15.28 12.39 -2.28
CA GLU A 124 -16.63 11.87 -2.37
C GLU A 124 -16.87 10.71 -1.38
N ILE A 125 -15.87 9.84 -1.20
CA ILE A 125 -15.93 8.73 -0.24
C ILE A 125 -15.83 9.28 1.19
N PHE A 126 -14.88 10.20 1.41
CA PHE A 126 -14.66 10.86 2.69
C PHE A 126 -15.93 11.57 3.18
N GLN A 127 -16.58 12.36 2.32
CA GLN A 127 -17.80 13.11 2.66
C GLN A 127 -19.02 12.22 2.94
N ARG A 128 -19.10 11.04 2.30
CA ARG A 128 -20.21 10.10 2.52
C ARG A 128 -20.10 9.34 3.82
N ASN A 129 -18.92 9.31 4.42
CA ASN A 129 -18.70 8.54 5.62
C ASN A 129 -18.95 9.41 6.85
N ARG A 130 -20.06 9.13 7.55
CA ARG A 130 -20.56 9.93 8.67
C ARG A 130 -19.58 10.03 9.85
N ASN A 131 -18.59 9.15 9.91
CA ASN A 131 -17.56 9.14 10.95
C ASN A 131 -16.37 10.07 10.63
N TYR A 132 -16.33 10.69 9.44
CA TYR A 132 -15.19 11.45 8.92
C TYR A 132 -15.46 12.94 8.78
N VAL A 133 -16.55 13.45 9.36
CA VAL A 133 -16.82 14.90 9.38
C VAL A 133 -15.86 15.54 10.37
N ILE A 134 -14.64 15.82 9.90
CA ILE A 134 -13.65 16.60 10.63
C ILE A 134 -13.66 18.00 10.03
N ASP A 135 -14.22 18.95 10.78
CA ASP A 135 -14.16 20.38 10.49
C ASP A 135 -12.84 20.95 11.03
N ASP A 136 -11.73 20.48 10.48
CA ASP A 136 -10.37 20.93 10.79
C ASP A 136 -9.69 21.34 9.48
N ASP A 137 -9.23 22.58 9.42
CA ASP A 137 -8.65 23.20 8.22
C ASP A 137 -7.31 22.58 7.80
N ARG A 138 -6.68 21.80 8.69
CA ARG A 138 -5.48 21.03 8.39
C ARG A 138 -5.80 19.77 7.58
N VAL A 139 -7.05 19.31 7.57
CA VAL A 139 -7.47 18.06 6.92
C VAL A 139 -7.88 18.30 5.47
N GLN A 140 -7.19 17.64 4.55
CA GLN A 140 -7.49 17.72 3.12
C GLN A 140 -7.58 16.31 2.51
N PRO A 141 -8.76 15.89 2.01
CA PRO A 141 -8.89 14.67 1.23
C PRO A 141 -8.27 14.87 -0.16
N VAL A 142 -7.19 14.15 -0.42
CA VAL A 142 -6.42 14.23 -1.68
C VAL A 142 -6.65 13.03 -2.60
N GLY A 143 -7.36 12.00 -2.13
CA GLY A 143 -7.50 10.76 -2.89
C GLY A 143 -6.28 9.85 -2.77
N PHE A 144 -6.37 8.69 -3.42
CA PHE A 144 -5.23 7.81 -3.58
C PHE A 144 -4.37 8.31 -4.72
N VAL A 145 -3.07 8.39 -4.49
CA VAL A 145 -2.11 8.40 -5.58
C VAL A 145 -1.71 6.94 -5.80
N PRO A 146 -2.23 6.26 -6.84
CA PRO A 146 -1.79 4.91 -7.13
C PRO A 146 -0.31 4.95 -7.51
N SER A 147 0.50 4.21 -6.77
CA SER A 147 1.89 3.93 -7.10
C SER A 147 2.09 2.43 -7.17
N GLY A 148 2.98 2.03 -8.06
CA GLY A 148 3.18 0.63 -8.37
C GLY A 148 3.98 0.49 -9.64
N TYR A 149 3.92 -0.70 -10.20
CA TYR A 149 4.70 -1.07 -11.36
C TYR A 149 3.84 -0.94 -12.61
N GLU A 150 4.42 -0.34 -13.65
CA GLU A 150 3.89 -0.46 -15.01
C GLU A 150 4.41 -1.77 -15.61
N PHE A 151 3.53 -2.49 -16.31
CA PHE A 151 3.87 -3.74 -16.97
C PHE A 151 3.59 -3.62 -18.46
N SER A 152 4.50 -4.12 -19.27
CA SER A 152 4.27 -4.28 -20.70
C SER A 152 3.22 -5.37 -20.96
N GLN A 153 2.56 -5.30 -22.12
CA GLN A 153 1.62 -6.34 -22.54
C GLN A 153 2.30 -7.72 -22.64
N GLU A 154 3.58 -7.76 -23.01
CA GLU A 154 4.37 -8.99 -23.07
C GLU A 154 4.54 -9.64 -21.69
N GLU A 155 4.82 -8.85 -20.66
CA GLU A 155 4.92 -9.35 -19.28
C GLU A 155 3.59 -9.90 -18.78
N ILE A 156 2.50 -9.19 -19.07
CA ILE A 156 1.14 -9.61 -18.72
C ILE A 156 0.78 -10.93 -19.43
N ASP A 157 1.05 -11.03 -20.73
CA ASP A 157 0.77 -12.25 -21.50
C ASP A 157 1.66 -13.42 -21.08
N SER A 158 2.91 -13.14 -20.72
CA SER A 158 3.83 -14.12 -20.15
C SER A 158 3.32 -14.65 -18.80
N CYS A 159 2.82 -13.77 -17.93
CA CYS A 159 2.18 -14.14 -16.68
C CYS A 159 0.95 -15.04 -16.92
N LYS A 160 0.05 -14.65 -17.83
CA LYS A 160 -1.12 -15.44 -18.22
C LYS A 160 -0.75 -16.84 -18.72
N ARG A 161 0.27 -16.95 -19.57
CA ARG A 161 0.78 -18.25 -20.05
C ARG A 161 1.34 -19.10 -18.92
N LYS A 162 2.12 -18.53 -17.99
CA LYS A 162 2.64 -19.25 -16.81
C LYS A 162 1.52 -19.79 -15.92
N LEU A 163 0.44 -19.02 -15.79
CA LEU A 163 -0.78 -19.43 -15.08
C LEU A 163 -1.64 -20.41 -15.88
N GLY A 164 -1.29 -20.71 -17.14
CA GLY A 164 -2.04 -21.58 -18.03
C GLY A 164 -3.41 -21.01 -18.39
N ILE A 165 -3.51 -19.70 -18.54
CA ILE A 165 -4.70 -18.99 -19.03
C ILE A 165 -4.66 -19.00 -20.55
N LYS A 166 -5.76 -19.39 -21.19
CA LYS A 166 -5.92 -19.43 -22.65
C LYS A 166 -6.98 -18.44 -23.09
N ASP A 167 -8.24 -18.74 -22.79
CA ASP A 167 -9.41 -17.96 -23.17
C ASP A 167 -10.34 -17.66 -21.98
N GLU A 168 -9.94 -18.05 -20.78
CA GLU A 168 -10.65 -17.81 -19.54
C GLU A 168 -10.46 -16.38 -19.03
N LYS A 169 -11.48 -15.85 -18.35
CA LYS A 169 -11.33 -14.65 -17.51
C LYS A 169 -10.57 -15.03 -16.24
N LEU A 170 -9.53 -14.27 -15.92
CA LEU A 170 -8.73 -14.49 -14.72
C LEU A 170 -9.33 -13.71 -13.53
N VAL A 171 -9.66 -14.42 -12.46
CA VAL A 171 -9.99 -13.83 -11.15
C VAL A 171 -8.78 -13.96 -10.25
N PHE A 172 -8.27 -12.85 -9.72
CA PHE A 172 -7.25 -12.88 -8.68
C PHE A 172 -7.88 -12.64 -7.33
N ALA A 173 -7.65 -13.55 -6.39
CA ALA A 173 -8.25 -13.53 -5.08
C ALA A 173 -7.19 -13.45 -3.97
N PHE A 174 -7.34 -12.48 -3.08
CA PHE A 174 -6.42 -12.24 -1.97
C PHE A 174 -7.15 -11.75 -0.73
N PHE A 175 -7.10 -12.52 0.36
CA PHE A 175 -7.78 -12.18 1.61
C PHE A 175 -6.81 -11.85 2.75
N GLY A 176 -5.51 -11.78 2.47
CA GLY A 176 -4.46 -11.56 3.47
C GLY A 176 -4.08 -12.80 4.28
N ARG A 177 -2.91 -12.70 4.94
CA ARG A 177 -2.29 -13.82 5.63
C ARG A 177 -3.06 -14.22 6.88
N GLY A 178 -3.26 -15.53 7.08
CA GLY A 178 -4.04 -16.10 8.18
C GLY A 178 -5.55 -15.97 8.01
N VAL A 179 -6.05 -15.04 7.19
CA VAL A 179 -7.49 -14.87 6.93
C VAL A 179 -8.04 -16.05 6.13
N THR A 180 -7.25 -16.58 5.19
CA THR A 180 -7.58 -17.76 4.38
C THR A 180 -7.78 -19.05 5.20
N LEU A 181 -7.40 -19.07 6.49
CA LEU A 181 -7.73 -20.18 7.39
C LEU A 181 -9.21 -20.20 7.77
N ARG A 182 -9.93 -19.08 7.61
CA ARG A 182 -11.37 -19.00 7.83
C ARG A 182 -12.11 -19.61 6.64
N ALA A 183 -12.49 -20.88 6.77
CA ALA A 183 -13.02 -21.68 5.68
C ALA A 183 -14.15 -21.00 4.90
N PHE A 184 -15.09 -20.37 5.60
CA PHE A 184 -16.26 -19.73 4.99
C PHE A 184 -15.91 -18.70 3.91
N LEU A 185 -14.79 -17.95 4.02
CA LEU A 185 -14.41 -16.94 3.03
C LEU A 185 -13.98 -17.59 1.71
N ILE A 186 -13.15 -18.63 1.81
CA ILE A 186 -12.69 -19.38 0.64
C ILE A 186 -13.85 -20.17 0.05
N ASP A 187 -14.62 -20.88 0.88
CA ASP A 187 -15.70 -21.73 0.42
C ASP A 187 -16.76 -20.91 -0.34
N THR A 188 -17.12 -19.72 0.17
CA THR A 188 -18.04 -18.80 -0.51
C THR A 188 -17.49 -18.34 -1.87
N LEU A 189 -16.20 -17.98 -1.95
CA LEU A 189 -15.57 -17.64 -3.24
C LEU A 189 -15.64 -18.82 -4.21
N LEU A 190 -15.26 -20.01 -3.76
CA LEU A 190 -15.21 -21.20 -4.60
C LEU A 190 -16.61 -21.63 -5.07
N GLU A 191 -17.64 -21.48 -4.23
CA GLU A 191 -19.03 -21.69 -4.60
C GLU A 191 -19.48 -20.69 -5.67
N ALA A 192 -19.21 -19.39 -5.48
CA ALA A 192 -19.54 -18.37 -6.45
C ALA A 192 -18.87 -18.62 -7.82
N MET A 193 -17.62 -19.08 -7.81
CA MET A 193 -16.91 -19.46 -9.05
C MET A 193 -17.57 -20.68 -9.71
N SER A 194 -17.95 -21.71 -8.94
CA SER A 194 -18.65 -22.87 -9.49
C SER A 194 -20.01 -22.52 -10.10
N GLU A 195 -20.77 -21.59 -9.52
CA GLU A 195 -22.03 -21.12 -10.12
C GLU A 195 -21.80 -20.37 -11.43
N MET A 196 -20.75 -19.57 -11.51
CA MET A 196 -20.36 -18.88 -12.75
C MET A 196 -19.97 -19.87 -13.85
N GLU A 197 -19.27 -20.97 -13.51
CA GLU A 197 -18.95 -22.04 -14.47
C GLU A 197 -20.20 -22.78 -14.94
N LYS A 198 -21.14 -23.09 -14.03
CA LYS A 198 -22.44 -23.69 -14.39
C LYS A 198 -23.23 -22.80 -15.35
N ALA A 199 -23.08 -21.48 -15.23
CA ALA A 199 -23.64 -20.50 -16.17
C ALA A 199 -22.87 -20.38 -17.50
N GLY A 200 -21.89 -21.26 -17.76
CA GLY A 200 -21.12 -21.32 -19.00
C GLY A 200 -20.00 -20.27 -19.09
N LYS A 201 -19.62 -19.64 -17.98
CA LYS A 201 -18.48 -18.71 -17.97
C LYS A 201 -17.18 -19.50 -17.88
N LYS A 202 -16.23 -19.16 -18.75
CA LYS A 202 -14.85 -19.66 -18.68
C LYS A 202 -14.06 -18.77 -17.74
N ILE A 203 -13.80 -19.27 -16.54
CA ILE A 203 -13.10 -18.54 -15.48
C ILE A 203 -12.00 -19.41 -14.91
N LYS A 204 -10.90 -18.75 -14.54
CA LYS A 204 -9.81 -19.36 -13.82
C LYS A 204 -9.44 -18.45 -12.66
N THR A 205 -9.24 -19.03 -11.50
CA THR A 205 -9.00 -18.29 -10.27
C THR A 205 -7.57 -18.52 -9.81
N VAL A 206 -6.81 -17.45 -9.63
CA VAL A 206 -5.59 -17.50 -8.83
C VAL A 206 -5.93 -17.05 -7.43
N LEU A 207 -5.69 -17.92 -6.44
CA LEU A 207 -6.00 -17.65 -5.05
C LEU A 207 -4.71 -17.60 -4.23
N LEU A 208 -4.43 -16.47 -3.58
CA LEU A 208 -3.42 -16.38 -2.54
C LEU A 208 -3.99 -16.95 -1.23
N THR A 209 -3.46 -18.07 -0.76
CA THR A 209 -4.05 -18.83 0.36
C THR A 209 -3.03 -19.64 1.16
N ASP A 210 -3.16 -19.60 2.49
CA ASP A 210 -2.42 -20.51 3.38
C ASP A 210 -2.87 -21.98 3.26
N ARG A 211 -4.07 -22.22 2.71
CA ARG A 211 -4.67 -23.56 2.57
C ARG A 211 -4.42 -24.12 1.18
N GLU A 212 -4.16 -25.42 1.11
CA GLU A 212 -4.17 -26.15 -0.16
C GLU A 212 -5.60 -26.24 -0.70
N VAL A 213 -5.79 -25.89 -1.97
CA VAL A 213 -7.07 -25.96 -2.67
C VAL A 213 -6.85 -26.71 -3.98
N GLN A 214 -7.49 -27.88 -4.12
CA GLN A 214 -7.40 -28.68 -5.34
C GLN A 214 -8.71 -28.57 -6.13
N ARG A 215 -8.72 -27.70 -7.14
CA ARG A 215 -9.79 -27.61 -8.16
C ARG A 215 -9.19 -27.35 -9.54
N PRO A 216 -9.75 -27.91 -10.64
CA PRO A 216 -9.16 -27.79 -11.98
C PRO A 216 -8.98 -26.34 -12.47
N ASN A 217 -9.87 -25.45 -12.06
CA ASN A 217 -9.92 -24.05 -12.44
C ASN A 217 -9.30 -23.10 -11.39
N VAL A 218 -8.67 -23.64 -10.34
CA VAL A 218 -8.07 -22.84 -9.27
C VAL A 218 -6.56 -23.12 -9.20
N VAL A 219 -5.78 -22.05 -9.26
CA VAL A 219 -4.35 -22.07 -8.98
C VAL A 219 -4.15 -21.50 -7.58
N GLY A 220 -3.91 -22.38 -6.61
CA GLY A 220 -3.54 -21.99 -5.25
C GLY A 220 -2.08 -21.59 -5.18
N ILE A 221 -1.80 -20.38 -4.68
CA ILE A 221 -0.45 -19.90 -4.40
C ILE A 221 -0.38 -19.55 -2.92
N LYS A 222 0.65 -20.05 -2.24
CA LYS A 222 0.76 -19.82 -0.80
C LYS A 222 0.92 -18.34 -0.48
N TRP A 223 2.03 -17.75 -0.93
CA TRP A 223 2.33 -16.32 -0.86
C TRP A 223 3.26 -15.95 -2.00
N LEU A 224 3.16 -14.71 -2.46
CA LEU A 224 4.10 -14.15 -3.44
C LEU A 224 5.33 -13.60 -2.71
N ALA A 225 6.50 -13.79 -3.31
CA ALA A 225 7.76 -13.37 -2.72
C ALA A 225 7.99 -11.87 -2.85
N ALA A 226 7.54 -11.27 -3.96
CA ALA A 226 7.72 -9.86 -4.26
C ALA A 226 6.38 -9.15 -4.46
N ASP A 227 6.32 -7.87 -4.04
CA ASP A 227 5.17 -6.99 -4.29
C ASP A 227 4.92 -6.78 -5.78
N ARG A 228 6.00 -6.75 -6.58
CA ARG A 228 5.92 -6.68 -8.04
C ARG A 228 5.16 -7.87 -8.64
N ASP A 229 5.34 -9.07 -8.09
CA ASP A 229 4.58 -10.23 -8.56
C ASP A 229 3.09 -10.05 -8.25
N PHE A 230 2.75 -9.53 -7.08
CA PHE A 230 1.35 -9.24 -6.72
C PHE A 230 0.72 -8.25 -7.70
N ALA A 231 1.43 -7.17 -8.03
CA ALA A 231 0.99 -6.17 -8.99
C ALA A 231 0.87 -6.76 -10.42
N LEU A 232 1.76 -7.66 -10.82
CA LEU A 232 1.70 -8.31 -12.14
C LEU A 232 0.47 -9.24 -12.24
N TYR A 233 0.15 -9.96 -11.17
CA TYR A 233 -1.02 -10.83 -11.11
C TYR A 233 -2.32 -10.04 -11.14
N LEU A 234 -2.36 -8.89 -10.47
CA LEU A 234 -3.44 -7.91 -10.63
C LEU A 234 -3.56 -7.46 -12.08
N ALA A 235 -2.49 -6.96 -12.70
CA ALA A 235 -2.50 -6.48 -14.09
C ALA A 235 -2.91 -7.56 -15.11
N ALA A 236 -2.64 -8.84 -14.82
CA ALA A 236 -3.08 -9.94 -15.66
C ALA A 236 -4.56 -10.31 -15.50
N SER A 237 -5.22 -9.83 -14.44
CA SER A 237 -6.55 -10.25 -14.05
C SER A 237 -7.66 -9.45 -14.73
N SER A 238 -8.86 -10.02 -14.74
CA SER A 238 -10.09 -9.36 -15.18
C SER A 238 -10.98 -8.96 -14.00
N CYS A 239 -10.70 -9.47 -12.81
CA CYS A 239 -11.43 -9.16 -11.58
C CYS A 239 -10.55 -9.45 -10.37
N LEU A 240 -10.64 -8.59 -9.35
CA LEU A 240 -10.06 -8.79 -8.04
C LEU A 240 -11.16 -9.13 -7.03
N VAL A 241 -10.94 -10.17 -6.23
CA VAL A 241 -11.71 -10.44 -5.01
C VAL A 241 -10.79 -10.29 -3.81
N SER A 242 -11.08 -9.33 -2.92
CA SER A 242 -10.24 -9.09 -1.74
C SER A 242 -11.01 -8.73 -0.49
N HIS A 243 -10.43 -9.09 0.66
CA HIS A 243 -10.84 -8.65 1.99
C HIS A 243 -9.88 -7.60 2.59
N HIS A 244 -8.75 -7.32 1.93
CA HIS A 244 -7.73 -6.40 2.47
C HIS A 244 -7.87 -4.97 1.96
N GLY A 245 -7.36 -4.06 2.80
CA GLY A 245 -7.62 -2.62 2.77
C GLY A 245 -7.11 -1.85 1.55
N MET A 246 -7.26 -0.54 1.68
CA MET A 246 -7.12 0.44 0.61
C MET A 246 -5.84 0.39 -0.25
N PRO A 247 -4.64 -0.03 0.24
CA PRO A 247 -3.46 -0.18 -0.62
C PRO A 247 -3.66 -1.17 -1.77
N THR A 248 -4.45 -2.23 -1.57
CA THR A 248 -4.79 -3.19 -2.64
C THR A 248 -5.68 -2.53 -3.70
N LEU A 249 -6.64 -1.70 -3.26
CA LEU A 249 -7.56 -1.00 -4.16
C LEU A 249 -6.83 -0.03 -5.07
N ALA A 250 -5.87 0.73 -4.55
CA ALA A 250 -5.06 1.64 -5.37
C ALA A 250 -4.27 0.89 -6.47
N LYS A 251 -3.71 -0.28 -6.15
CA LYS A 251 -3.01 -1.14 -7.13
C LYS A 251 -3.97 -1.74 -8.16
N ALA A 252 -5.18 -2.12 -7.75
CA ALA A 252 -6.21 -2.62 -8.66
C ALA A 252 -6.65 -1.54 -9.66
N ILE A 253 -6.86 -0.31 -9.18
CA ILE A 253 -7.16 0.85 -10.04
C ILE A 253 -6.03 1.08 -11.05
N LEU A 254 -4.77 1.04 -10.62
CA LEU A 254 -3.61 1.19 -11.51
C LEU A 254 -3.56 0.09 -12.57
N ALA A 255 -3.87 -1.15 -12.17
CA ALA A 255 -3.93 -2.31 -13.03
C ALA A 255 -5.18 -2.34 -13.94
N ASN A 256 -6.13 -1.41 -13.75
CA ASN A 256 -7.41 -1.35 -14.45
C ASN A 256 -8.26 -2.64 -14.25
N VAL A 257 -8.36 -3.11 -13.01
CA VAL A 257 -9.08 -4.33 -12.58
C VAL A 257 -10.14 -4.03 -11.51
#